data_AF-A0A918CHM8-F1
#
_entry.id   AF-A0A918CHM8-F1
#
_cell.length_a   1.000
_cell.length_b   1.000
_cell.length_c   1.000
_cell.angle_alpha   90.00
_cell.angle_beta   90.00
_cell.angle_gamma   90.00
#
_symmetry.space_group_name_H-M   'P 1'
#
loop_
_entity.id
_entity.type
_entity.pdbx_description
1 polymer ?
#
loop_
_entity_poly.entity_id
_entity_poly.type
_entity_poly.pdbx_seq_one_letter_code
_entity_poly.pdbx_strand_id
1 'polypeptide(L)'
;MSLDPQPIGEIPEMTVRVARAAFRKGSTIMRLREEFGTLYTDADFSVLFPKRGQPALAPWRLALVSVFQFLENFTDRQAADQVRARIDWKYALGLELEDAGFDFSVLSEFRSRLIQGHNEHLLLDTMLAHFKAQGLIKAKGKQRTDSTHVLAHVRALNHLELVAETLRAALNELAVAAPAWLKEVSPSEWFERYGQRVYDFRLPKGQAPRDAYGVTVGQDGFQLLTALEMRPARWTPTDACVESLRALVHERDAVIELITLEKGRHHALDHRHAVQDVVVRLCDERLALLGQQRDTLNQAIQDTIALPGRLHVQIELLASVPGIGQLTAAVLLSETGHLEDMHRSEQWTAYAGLSPLPRQSGAMIGRCRISKIGNARLRRAMYLSAVTVSRLSNPLGAYYRRLVEQGKPKKVALIALARKLLRTCFAVLKTAQPFDLAYQRPLKAA
;
A
#
# COMPACT_ATOMS: atom_id res chain seq x y z
N MET A 1 14.80 -3.16 2.94
CA MET A 1 16.07 -2.47 3.25
C MET A 1 16.36 -2.70 4.73
N SER A 2 17.60 -2.95 5.13
CA SER A 2 18.01 -3.04 6.54
C SER A 2 18.46 -1.68 7.06
N LEU A 3 18.35 -1.49 8.37
CA LEU A 3 18.89 -0.29 9.02
C LEU A 3 20.42 -0.37 9.04
N ASP A 4 21.04 0.70 8.57
CA ASP A 4 22.47 0.97 8.74
C ASP A 4 22.56 2.31 9.48
N PRO A 5 22.62 2.29 10.83
CA PRO A 5 22.51 3.50 11.63
C PRO A 5 23.63 4.47 11.29
N GLN A 6 23.26 5.68 10.87
CA GLN A 6 24.26 6.73 10.65
C GLN A 6 24.33 7.62 11.89
N PRO A 7 25.54 7.92 12.40
CA PRO A 7 25.67 8.89 13.47
C PRO A 7 25.09 10.21 12.99
N ILE A 8 24.39 10.92 13.88
CA ILE A 8 23.84 12.20 13.50
C ILE A 8 25.00 13.20 13.46
N GLY A 9 25.47 13.50 12.26
CA GLY A 9 26.56 14.43 12.03
C GLY A 9 26.21 15.87 12.35
N GLU A 10 27.26 16.68 12.51
CA GLU A 10 27.18 18.13 12.46
C GLU A 10 26.67 18.59 11.09
N ILE A 11 26.07 19.77 11.03
CA ILE A 11 25.63 20.34 9.76
C ILE A 11 26.88 20.79 8.99
N PRO A 12 27.05 20.39 7.71
CA PRO A 12 28.23 20.79 6.94
C PRO A 12 28.44 22.30 6.94
N GLU A 13 29.69 22.75 7.13
CA GLU A 13 30.04 24.17 7.29
C GLU A 13 29.53 25.02 6.11
N MET A 14 29.64 24.49 4.90
CA MET A 14 29.15 25.15 3.69
C MET A 14 27.62 25.32 3.72
N THR A 15 26.89 24.28 4.12
CA THR A 15 25.43 24.33 4.29
C THR A 15 25.03 25.35 5.35
N VAL A 16 25.74 25.42 6.49
CA VAL A 16 25.50 26.43 7.54
C VAL A 16 25.68 27.84 6.97
N ARG A 17 26.80 28.09 6.29
CA ARG A 17 27.13 29.40 5.73
C ARG A 17 26.07 29.87 4.74
N VAL A 18 25.69 29.01 3.79
CA VAL A 18 24.70 29.35 2.75
C VAL A 18 23.30 29.48 3.36
N ALA A 19 22.90 28.61 4.30
CA ALA A 19 21.60 28.69 4.95
C ALA A 19 21.43 29.99 5.74
N ARG A 20 22.43 30.40 6.53
CA ARG A 20 22.40 31.67 7.28
C ARG A 20 22.41 32.89 6.38
N ALA A 21 23.10 32.81 5.23
CA ALA A 21 23.09 33.87 4.23
C ALA A 21 21.71 34.01 3.56
N ALA A 22 21.08 32.89 3.20
CA ALA A 22 19.76 32.85 2.55
C ALA A 22 18.61 33.22 3.52
N PHE A 23 18.68 32.74 4.76
CA PHE A 23 17.67 32.96 5.80
C PHE A 23 18.22 33.81 6.95
N ARG A 24 18.48 35.10 6.70
CA ARG A 24 19.09 36.02 7.69
C ARG A 24 18.33 36.13 9.03
N LYS A 25 17.00 35.94 9.01
CA LYS A 25 16.13 35.95 10.19
C LYS A 25 15.82 34.54 10.72
N GLY A 26 16.48 33.52 10.18
CA GLY A 26 16.14 32.11 10.35
C GLY A 26 14.86 31.71 9.62
N SER A 27 14.61 30.41 9.54
CA SER A 27 13.33 29.83 9.14
C SER A 27 12.76 28.98 10.28
N THR A 28 11.47 28.66 10.25
CA THR A 28 10.86 27.75 11.25
C THR A 28 11.56 26.39 11.24
N ILE A 29 11.97 25.91 10.06
CA ILE A 29 12.65 24.63 9.89
C ILE A 29 14.08 24.67 10.45
N MET A 30 14.80 25.78 10.24
CA MET A 30 16.12 25.95 10.85
C MET A 30 16.03 26.00 12.37
N ARG A 31 15.06 26.76 12.91
CA ARG A 31 14.84 26.85 14.37
C ARG A 31 14.54 25.51 15.01
N LEU A 32 13.78 24.63 14.34
CA LEU A 32 13.55 23.27 14.84
C LEU A 32 14.86 22.49 15.04
N ARG A 33 15.84 22.64 14.13
CA ARG A 33 17.15 22.01 14.28
C ARG A 33 18.01 22.69 15.34
N GLU A 34 17.92 24.01 15.49
CA GLU A 34 18.72 24.79 16.43
C GLU A 34 18.25 24.63 17.88
N GLU A 35 16.95 24.62 18.12
CA GLU A 35 16.36 24.57 19.47
C GLU A 35 16.26 23.14 20.03
N PHE A 36 16.09 22.13 19.16
CA PHE A 36 15.86 20.74 19.59
C PHE A 36 16.92 19.76 19.12
N GLY A 37 17.93 20.22 18.37
CA GLY A 37 18.90 19.34 17.74
C GLY A 37 18.19 18.31 16.85
N THR A 38 18.36 17.04 17.16
CA THR A 38 17.71 15.94 16.45
C THR A 38 16.52 15.43 17.23
N LEU A 39 15.32 15.70 16.73
CA LEU A 39 14.06 15.23 17.32
C LEU A 39 13.94 13.70 17.34
N TYR A 40 14.69 13.01 16.47
CA TYR A 40 14.65 11.57 16.31
C TYR A 40 16.05 10.99 16.12
N THR A 41 16.19 9.70 16.41
CA THR A 41 17.38 8.89 16.15
C THR A 41 17.01 7.67 15.32
N ASP A 42 17.99 7.05 14.64
CA ASP A 42 17.76 5.81 13.90
C ASP A 42 17.33 4.65 14.81
N ALA A 43 17.74 4.69 16.08
CA ALA A 43 17.38 3.68 17.08
C ALA A 43 15.87 3.63 17.32
N ASP A 44 15.19 4.78 17.32
CA ASP A 44 13.74 4.91 17.52
C ASP A 44 12.95 4.09 16.49
N PHE A 45 13.50 3.94 15.28
CA PHE A 45 12.84 3.23 14.17
C PHE A 45 13.41 1.85 13.89
N SER A 46 14.38 1.37 14.68
CA SER A 46 15.09 0.10 14.42
C SER A 46 14.18 -1.11 14.26
N VAL A 47 13.06 -1.15 14.99
CA VAL A 47 12.05 -2.22 14.93
C VAL A 47 11.38 -2.32 13.55
N LEU A 48 11.36 -1.25 12.77
CA LEU A 48 10.72 -1.19 11.45
C LEU A 48 11.57 -1.79 10.32
N PHE A 49 12.83 -2.13 10.60
CA PHE A 49 13.79 -2.55 9.59
C PHE A 49 14.32 -3.96 9.89
N PRO A 50 14.36 -4.87 8.90
CA PRO A 50 14.99 -6.18 9.07
C PRO A 50 16.50 -6.05 9.31
N LYS A 51 17.08 -7.00 10.05
CA LYS A 51 18.53 -7.03 10.37
C LYS A 51 19.45 -7.22 9.14
N ARG A 52 18.93 -7.69 8.00
CA ARG A 52 19.70 -7.94 6.77
C ARG A 52 18.93 -7.44 5.54
N GLY A 53 19.63 -6.75 4.63
CA GLY A 53 19.05 -6.21 3.40
C GLY A 53 19.96 -5.16 2.75
N GLN A 54 19.46 -4.51 1.69
CA GLN A 54 20.09 -3.29 1.17
C GLN A 54 19.98 -2.17 2.21
N PRO A 55 20.98 -1.29 2.37
CA PRO A 55 20.93 -0.18 3.31
C PRO A 55 19.71 0.71 3.06
N ALA A 56 19.01 1.07 4.13
CA ALA A 56 17.95 2.07 4.08
C ALA A 56 18.53 3.48 4.22
N LEU A 57 17.81 4.48 3.74
CA LEU A 57 18.06 5.86 4.17
C LEU A 57 17.76 6.01 5.67
N ALA A 58 18.51 6.89 6.33
CA ALA A 58 18.40 7.17 7.76
C ALA A 58 16.95 7.47 8.16
N PRO A 59 16.27 6.59 8.93
CA PRO A 59 14.88 6.78 9.32
C PRO A 59 14.61 8.08 10.07
N TRP A 60 15.57 8.58 10.86
CA TRP A 60 15.40 9.86 11.55
C TRP A 60 15.18 11.03 10.58
N ARG A 61 15.89 11.03 9.44
CA ARG A 61 15.70 12.03 8.37
C ARG A 61 14.34 11.87 7.71
N LEU A 62 13.92 10.64 7.42
CA LEU A 62 12.62 10.37 6.80
C LEU A 62 11.45 10.77 7.71
N ALA A 63 11.57 10.58 9.02
CA ALA A 63 10.62 11.06 10.01
C ALA A 63 10.53 12.58 10.00
N LEU A 64 11.67 13.28 10.04
CA LEU A 64 11.72 14.73 10.03
C LEU A 64 11.18 15.33 8.72
N VAL A 65 11.52 14.72 7.57
CA VAL A 65 10.94 15.11 6.27
C VAL A 65 9.42 14.92 6.26
N SER A 66 8.90 13.84 6.85
CA SER A 66 7.45 13.61 6.94
C SER A 66 6.74 14.71 7.76
N VAL A 67 7.40 15.24 8.79
CA VAL A 67 6.90 16.39 9.56
C VAL A 67 6.93 17.66 8.72
N PHE A 68 8.04 17.96 8.05
CA PHE A 68 8.14 19.15 7.20
C PHE A 68 7.15 19.11 6.03
N GLN A 69 6.96 17.94 5.44
CA GLN A 69 5.96 17.67 4.43
C GLN A 69 4.55 18.05 4.91
N PHE A 70 4.19 17.65 6.12
CA PHE A 70 2.90 18.01 6.73
C PHE A 70 2.79 19.51 6.99
N LEU A 71 3.80 20.12 7.60
CA LEU A 71 3.83 21.56 7.93
C LEU A 71 3.66 22.43 6.68
N GLU A 72 4.29 22.04 5.59
CA GLU A 72 4.29 22.81 4.34
C GLU A 72 3.17 22.40 3.38
N ASN A 73 2.41 21.36 3.71
CA ASN A 73 1.36 20.82 2.87
C ASN A 73 1.87 20.32 1.50
N PHE A 74 2.93 19.53 1.52
CA PHE A 74 3.55 18.96 0.32
C PHE A 74 3.14 17.52 0.07
N THR A 75 3.09 17.14 -1.20
CA THR A 75 3.04 15.74 -1.64
C THR A 75 4.40 15.07 -1.47
N ASP A 76 4.50 13.76 -1.70
CA ASP A 76 5.78 13.04 -1.58
C ASP A 76 6.82 13.54 -2.59
N ARG A 77 6.39 13.81 -3.83
CA ARG A 77 7.26 14.32 -4.88
C ARG A 77 7.79 15.70 -4.51
N GLN A 78 6.89 16.58 -4.11
CA GLN A 78 7.24 17.92 -3.64
C GLN A 78 8.20 17.86 -2.45
N ALA A 79 7.93 17.04 -1.44
CA ALA A 79 8.82 16.91 -0.30
C ALA A 79 10.22 16.41 -0.70
N ALA A 80 10.30 15.41 -1.57
CA ALA A 80 11.58 14.91 -2.08
C ALA A 80 12.35 15.99 -2.88
N ASP A 81 11.66 16.79 -3.69
CA ASP A 81 12.27 17.90 -4.44
C ASP A 81 12.71 19.03 -3.51
N GLN A 82 11.98 19.30 -2.43
CA GLN A 82 12.38 20.30 -1.44
C GLN A 82 13.61 19.87 -0.63
N VAL A 83 13.81 18.57 -0.38
CA VAL A 83 15.07 18.05 0.18
C VAL A 83 16.25 18.37 -0.75
N ARG A 84 16.05 18.28 -2.08
CA ARG A 84 17.09 18.59 -3.08
C ARG A 84 17.36 20.08 -3.21
N ALA A 85 16.31 20.91 -3.20
CA ALA A 85 16.41 22.31 -3.62
C ALA A 85 16.47 23.31 -2.46
N ARG A 86 15.81 23.04 -1.32
CA ARG A 86 15.62 24.04 -0.26
C ARG A 86 16.74 23.98 0.77
N ILE A 87 17.49 25.08 0.88
CA ILE A 87 18.68 25.15 1.74
C ILE A 87 18.36 24.98 3.23
N ASP A 88 17.21 25.45 3.73
CA ASP A 88 16.81 25.25 5.13
C ASP A 88 16.43 23.79 5.44
N TRP A 89 15.91 23.04 4.47
CA TRP A 89 15.68 21.60 4.61
C TRP A 89 17.02 20.86 4.70
N LYS A 90 17.97 21.17 3.81
CA LYS A 90 19.33 20.60 3.86
C LYS A 90 20.01 20.92 5.19
N TYR A 91 19.86 22.14 5.69
CA TYR A 91 20.35 22.55 7.00
C TYR A 91 19.75 21.69 8.13
N ALA A 92 18.42 21.58 8.20
CA ALA A 92 17.77 20.83 9.27
C ALA A 92 18.06 19.32 9.24
N LEU A 93 18.29 18.76 8.05
CA LEU A 93 18.60 17.35 7.82
C LEU A 93 20.11 17.04 7.92
N GLY A 94 20.96 18.06 8.08
CA GLY A 94 22.42 17.91 8.07
C GLY A 94 22.91 17.29 6.76
N LEU A 95 22.50 17.85 5.63
CA LEU A 95 22.87 17.39 4.29
C LEU A 95 23.85 18.36 3.62
N GLU A 96 24.69 17.81 2.75
CA GLU A 96 25.58 18.59 1.88
C GLU A 96 24.79 19.35 0.80
N LEU A 97 25.35 20.46 0.33
CA LEU A 97 24.76 21.22 -0.77
C LEU A 97 24.61 20.40 -2.05
N GLU A 98 25.52 19.46 -2.29
CA GLU A 98 25.53 18.58 -3.45
C GLU A 98 24.65 17.33 -3.27
N ASP A 99 24.05 17.14 -2.10
CA ASP A 99 23.20 15.98 -1.83
C ASP A 99 22.04 15.88 -2.85
N ALA A 100 21.95 14.72 -3.50
CA ALA A 100 21.00 14.45 -4.58
C ALA A 100 19.57 14.12 -4.09
N GLY A 101 19.35 14.10 -2.77
CA GLY A 101 18.10 13.70 -2.14
C GLY A 101 17.78 12.23 -2.37
N PHE A 102 16.49 11.92 -2.49
CA PHE A 102 16.01 10.55 -2.63
C PHE A 102 14.75 10.45 -3.49
N ASP A 103 14.46 9.25 -4.00
CA ASP A 103 13.22 9.01 -4.73
C ASP A 103 11.98 9.12 -3.82
N PHE A 104 10.96 9.85 -4.26
CA PHE A 104 9.76 10.15 -3.47
C PHE A 104 9.06 8.92 -2.89
N SER A 105 9.17 7.76 -3.56
CA SER A 105 8.56 6.50 -3.11
C SER A 105 9.10 6.03 -1.75
N VAL A 106 10.30 6.47 -1.36
CA VAL A 106 10.91 6.11 -0.06
C VAL A 106 10.07 6.67 1.11
N LEU A 107 9.48 7.86 0.98
CA LEU A 107 8.59 8.42 2.01
C LEU A 107 7.31 7.59 2.17
N SER A 108 6.71 7.17 1.06
CA SER A 108 5.54 6.30 1.07
C SER A 108 5.85 4.92 1.66
N GLU A 109 7.02 4.36 1.37
CA GLU A 109 7.46 3.09 1.95
C GLU A 109 7.70 3.22 3.46
N PHE A 110 8.38 4.29 3.89
CA PHE A 110 8.63 4.55 5.31
C PHE A 110 7.33 4.69 6.11
N ARG A 111 6.36 5.49 5.63
CA ARG A 111 5.05 5.61 6.28
C ARG A 111 4.27 4.31 6.28
N SER A 112 4.38 3.52 5.21
CA SER A 112 3.75 2.19 5.15
C SER A 112 4.34 1.25 6.22
N ARG A 113 5.65 1.32 6.49
CA ARG A 113 6.29 0.55 7.56
C ARG A 113 5.86 1.03 8.95
N LEU A 114 5.72 2.34 9.15
CA LEU A 114 5.18 2.88 10.41
C LEU A 114 3.78 2.31 10.70
N ILE A 115 2.89 2.31 9.69
CA ILE A 115 1.53 1.79 9.83
C ILE A 115 1.53 0.27 10.07
N GLN A 116 2.27 -0.49 9.27
CA GLN A 116 2.37 -1.95 9.43
C GLN A 116 3.00 -2.36 10.77
N GLY A 117 3.89 -1.51 11.31
CA GLY A 117 4.51 -1.72 12.60
C GLY A 117 3.70 -1.20 13.78
N HIS A 118 2.56 -0.53 13.57
CA HIS A 118 1.80 0.20 14.61
C HIS A 118 2.65 1.22 15.38
N ASN A 119 3.59 1.88 14.69
CA ASN A 119 4.56 2.83 15.24
C ASN A 119 4.34 4.27 14.74
N GLU A 120 3.15 4.60 14.25
CA GLU A 120 2.79 5.93 13.75
C GLU A 120 3.01 7.00 14.82
N HIS A 121 2.69 6.67 16.07
CA HIS A 121 2.80 7.52 17.24
C HIS A 121 4.23 8.08 17.44
N LEU A 122 5.27 7.37 17.01
CA LEU A 122 6.67 7.79 17.14
C LEU A 122 6.98 9.13 16.44
N LEU A 123 6.21 9.51 15.42
CA LEU A 123 6.42 10.78 14.72
C LEU A 123 6.08 11.97 15.62
N LEU A 124 4.85 12.06 16.14
CA LEU A 124 4.44 13.23 16.92
C LEU A 124 4.71 13.09 18.41
N ASP A 125 4.59 11.91 19.01
CA ASP A 125 4.71 11.77 20.47
C ASP A 125 6.12 12.12 20.95
N THR A 126 7.14 11.72 20.18
CA THR A 126 8.53 12.07 20.46
C THR A 126 8.75 13.59 20.40
N MET A 127 8.19 14.28 19.40
CA MET A 127 8.26 15.74 19.33
C MET A 127 7.52 16.41 20.49
N LEU A 128 6.33 15.93 20.81
CA LEU A 128 5.51 16.46 21.89
C LEU A 128 6.18 16.27 23.26
N ALA A 129 6.88 15.16 23.48
CA ALA A 129 7.67 14.93 24.67
C ALA A 129 8.78 15.98 24.82
N HIS A 130 9.53 16.26 23.75
CA HIS A 130 10.56 17.30 23.74
C HIS A 130 9.96 18.69 23.96
N PHE A 131 8.85 19.02 23.30
CA PHE A 131 8.17 20.31 23.44
C PHE A 131 7.59 20.52 24.84
N LYS A 132 7.09 19.45 25.49
CA LYS A 132 6.65 19.48 26.89
C LYS A 132 7.82 19.68 27.84
N ALA A 133 8.93 18.98 27.63
CA ALA A 133 10.14 19.12 28.44
C ALA A 133 10.71 20.55 28.39
N GLN A 134 10.58 21.23 27.25
CA GLN A 134 10.98 22.63 27.09
C GLN A 134 9.88 23.65 27.47
N GLY A 135 8.73 23.21 28.00
CA GLY A 135 7.66 24.11 28.47
C GLY A 135 6.87 24.83 27.36
N LEU A 136 7.03 24.43 26.09
CA LEU A 136 6.35 25.04 24.94
C LEU A 136 4.88 24.64 24.83
N ILE A 137 4.48 23.59 25.55
CA ILE A 137 3.13 23.03 25.58
C ILE A 137 2.54 23.17 26.98
N LYS A 138 1.37 23.79 27.09
CA LYS A 138 0.59 23.85 28.34
C LYS A 138 -0.07 22.49 28.61
N ALA A 139 -0.02 22.02 29.86
CA ALA A 139 -0.58 20.71 30.27
C ALA A 139 -2.10 20.56 30.10
N LYS A 140 -2.86 21.65 29.93
CA LYS A 140 -4.34 21.66 29.89
C LYS A 140 -4.91 22.15 28.55
N GLY A 141 -4.59 21.46 27.46
CA GLY A 141 -5.23 21.66 26.16
C GLY A 141 -5.54 20.33 25.49
N LYS A 142 -6.67 20.21 24.79
CA LYS A 142 -7.01 19.02 24.00
C LYS A 142 -6.06 18.95 22.80
N GLN A 143 -4.92 18.28 22.97
CA GLN A 143 -3.95 18.11 21.90
C GLN A 143 -4.41 16.98 20.99
N ARG A 144 -4.53 17.26 19.68
CA ARG A 144 -4.64 16.20 18.68
C ARG A 144 -3.23 15.66 18.45
N THR A 145 -2.87 14.62 19.20
CA THR A 145 -1.55 13.96 19.13
C THR A 145 -1.54 12.81 18.12
N ASP A 146 -2.63 12.63 17.38
CA ASP A 146 -2.80 11.50 16.49
C ASP A 146 -1.97 11.66 15.20
N SER A 147 -0.87 10.92 15.14
CA SER A 147 -0.01 10.84 13.95
C SER A 147 -0.75 10.27 12.73
N THR A 148 -1.86 9.56 12.94
CA THR A 148 -2.74 9.08 11.86
C THR A 148 -3.30 10.24 11.05
N HIS A 149 -3.59 11.40 11.66
CA HIS A 149 -4.05 12.59 10.94
C HIS A 149 -3.00 13.10 9.94
N VAL A 150 -1.72 13.11 10.35
CA VAL A 150 -0.61 13.52 9.49
C VAL A 150 -0.48 12.57 8.30
N LEU A 151 -0.46 11.26 8.57
CA LEU A 151 -0.33 10.23 7.54
C LEU A 151 -1.52 10.23 6.58
N ALA A 152 -2.75 10.39 7.10
CA ALA A 152 -3.97 10.49 6.30
C ALA A 152 -4.00 11.75 5.43
N HIS A 153 -3.57 12.90 5.97
CA HIS A 153 -3.48 14.15 5.22
C HIS A 153 -2.51 14.04 4.05
N VAL A 154 -1.31 13.50 4.27
CA VAL A 154 -0.33 13.27 3.21
C VAL A 154 -0.86 12.29 2.17
N ARG A 155 -1.52 11.20 2.61
CA ARG A 155 -2.15 10.24 1.70
C ARG A 155 -3.20 10.90 0.81
N ALA A 156 -4.06 11.76 1.36
CA ALA A 156 -5.08 12.48 0.59
C ALA A 156 -4.45 13.40 -0.48
N LEU A 157 -3.39 14.13 -0.13
CA LEU A 157 -2.64 14.96 -1.08
C LEU A 157 -2.04 14.12 -2.22
N ASN A 158 -1.37 13.02 -1.88
CA ASN A 158 -0.75 12.14 -2.87
C ASN A 158 -1.78 11.51 -3.80
N HIS A 159 -2.96 11.15 -3.28
CA HIS A 159 -4.06 10.63 -4.11
C HIS A 159 -4.53 11.69 -5.12
N LEU A 160 -4.73 12.93 -4.66
CA LEU A 160 -5.18 14.03 -5.50
C LEU A 160 -4.14 14.37 -6.59
N GLU A 161 -2.86 14.40 -6.23
CA GLU A 161 -1.76 14.55 -7.20
C GLU A 161 -1.79 13.44 -8.24
N LEU A 162 -1.89 12.17 -7.82
CA LEU A 162 -1.85 11.03 -8.72
C LEU A 162 -2.99 11.07 -9.74
N VAL A 163 -4.21 11.39 -9.29
CA VAL A 163 -5.39 11.48 -10.16
C VAL A 163 -5.20 12.58 -11.21
N ALA A 164 -4.77 13.77 -10.80
CA ALA A 164 -4.53 14.87 -11.73
C ALA A 164 -3.35 14.62 -12.68
N GLU A 165 -2.25 14.02 -12.19
CA GLU A 165 -1.08 13.69 -12.99
C GLU A 165 -1.38 12.55 -13.98
N THR A 166 -2.33 11.66 -13.66
CA THR A 166 -2.81 10.62 -14.59
C THR A 166 -3.53 11.25 -15.77
N LEU A 167 -4.44 12.19 -15.52
CA LEU A 167 -5.12 12.92 -16.60
C LEU A 167 -4.13 13.73 -17.43
N ARG A 168 -3.21 14.45 -16.77
CA ARG A 168 -2.13 15.19 -17.43
C ARG A 168 -1.28 14.30 -18.35
N ALA A 169 -0.89 13.12 -17.86
CA ALA A 169 -0.12 12.15 -18.64
C ALA A 169 -0.92 11.64 -19.84
N ALA A 170 -2.21 11.31 -19.67
CA ALA A 170 -3.07 10.89 -20.76
C ALA A 170 -3.22 11.97 -21.84
N LEU A 171 -3.44 13.23 -21.42
CA LEU A 171 -3.53 14.37 -22.34
C LEU A 171 -2.21 14.58 -23.11
N ASN A 172 -1.06 14.41 -22.48
CA ASN A 172 0.24 14.49 -23.16
C ASN A 172 0.42 13.39 -24.21
N GLU A 173 0.07 12.14 -23.90
CA GLU A 173 0.12 11.05 -24.88
C GLU A 173 -0.83 11.31 -26.05
N LEU A 174 -2.03 11.83 -25.78
CA LEU A 174 -3.00 12.23 -26.81
C LEU A 174 -2.52 13.42 -27.63
N ALA A 175 -1.81 14.37 -27.04
CA ALA A 175 -1.23 15.50 -27.76
C ALA A 175 -0.18 15.04 -28.79
N VAL A 176 0.52 13.94 -28.52
CA VAL A 176 1.46 13.31 -29.47
C VAL A 176 0.70 12.47 -30.50
N ALA A 177 -0.27 11.67 -30.08
CA ALA A 177 -0.95 10.72 -30.95
C ALA A 177 -2.01 11.36 -31.87
N ALA A 178 -2.74 12.36 -31.38
CA ALA A 178 -3.88 12.99 -32.07
C ALA A 178 -4.03 14.48 -31.71
N PRO A 179 -3.05 15.35 -32.05
CA PRO A 179 -3.02 16.76 -31.64
C PRO A 179 -4.22 17.58 -32.14
N ALA A 180 -4.66 17.36 -33.39
CA ALA A 180 -5.78 18.10 -33.97
C ALA A 180 -7.10 17.79 -33.25
N TRP A 181 -7.38 16.50 -33.04
CA TRP A 181 -8.56 16.05 -32.29
C TRP A 181 -8.54 16.55 -30.84
N LEU A 182 -7.40 16.47 -30.16
CA LEU A 182 -7.30 16.92 -28.77
C LEU A 182 -7.63 18.42 -28.68
N LYS A 183 -7.16 19.23 -29.62
CA LYS A 183 -7.44 20.67 -29.67
C LYS A 183 -8.94 20.97 -29.85
N GLU A 184 -9.68 20.11 -30.55
CA GLU A 184 -11.13 20.27 -30.72
C GLU A 184 -11.92 19.92 -29.46
N VAL A 185 -11.45 18.93 -28.69
CA VAL A 185 -12.19 18.40 -27.53
C VAL A 185 -11.76 18.99 -26.18
N SER A 186 -10.57 19.59 -26.10
CA SER A 186 -10.00 20.12 -24.85
C SER A 186 -10.40 21.59 -24.63
N PRO A 187 -11.10 21.92 -23.52
CA PRO A 187 -11.29 23.30 -23.10
C PRO A 187 -9.97 24.01 -22.79
N SER A 188 -9.94 25.33 -22.91
CA SER A 188 -8.74 26.14 -22.61
C SER A 188 -8.24 25.98 -21.17
N GLU A 189 -9.15 25.75 -20.24
CA GLU A 189 -8.89 25.57 -18.81
C GLU A 189 -8.03 24.33 -18.55
N TRP A 190 -8.07 23.32 -19.45
CA TRP A 190 -7.22 22.14 -19.34
C TRP A 190 -5.76 22.49 -19.60
N PHE A 191 -5.46 23.47 -20.45
CA PHE A 191 -4.09 23.93 -20.67
C PHE A 191 -3.53 24.57 -19.40
N GLU A 192 -4.32 25.40 -18.72
CA GLU A 192 -3.92 26.01 -17.44
C GLU A 192 -3.73 24.97 -16.34
N ARG A 193 -4.60 23.96 -16.29
CA ARG A 193 -4.61 22.94 -15.22
C ARG A 193 -3.61 21.81 -15.42
N TYR A 194 -3.40 21.38 -16.66
CA TYR A 194 -2.62 20.19 -17.03
C TYR A 194 -1.41 20.50 -17.93
N GLY A 195 -1.16 21.77 -18.26
CA GLY A 195 -0.01 22.17 -19.08
C GLY A 195 1.35 21.95 -18.40
N GLN A 196 1.40 21.98 -17.06
CA GLN A 196 2.60 21.71 -16.26
C GLN A 196 2.36 20.52 -15.32
N ARG A 197 3.44 20.02 -14.69
CA ARG A 197 3.32 18.88 -13.76
C ARG A 197 2.53 19.31 -12.53
N VAL A 198 1.66 18.44 -12.03
CA VAL A 198 0.80 18.80 -10.88
C VAL A 198 1.62 19.13 -9.64
N TYR A 199 2.77 18.46 -9.47
CA TYR A 199 3.67 18.70 -8.34
C TYR A 199 4.49 19.99 -8.46
N ASP A 200 4.47 20.70 -9.60
CA ASP A 200 5.13 22.00 -9.74
C ASP A 200 4.38 23.11 -8.96
N PHE A 201 3.11 22.88 -8.60
CA PHE A 201 2.28 23.84 -7.86
C PHE A 201 1.74 23.30 -6.55
N ARG A 202 1.38 24.19 -5.62
CA ARG A 202 0.74 23.79 -4.36
C ARG A 202 -0.73 23.43 -4.60
N LEU A 203 -1.11 22.20 -4.23
CA LEU A 203 -2.51 21.79 -4.17
C LEU A 203 -3.32 22.68 -3.19
N PRO A 204 -4.64 22.82 -3.39
CA PRO A 204 -5.49 23.64 -2.54
C PRO A 204 -5.35 23.29 -1.05
N LYS A 205 -5.38 24.33 -0.20
CA LYS A 205 -5.36 24.18 1.26
C LYS A 205 -6.79 24.00 1.78
N GLY A 206 -6.97 23.07 2.70
CA GLY A 206 -8.27 22.74 3.29
C GLY A 206 -9.02 21.65 2.54
N GLN A 207 -9.97 21.01 3.22
CA GLN A 207 -10.72 19.85 2.71
C GLN A 207 -11.64 20.23 1.54
N ALA A 208 -12.53 21.22 1.74
CA ALA A 208 -13.51 21.60 0.72
C ALA A 208 -12.89 22.04 -0.63
N PRO A 209 -11.83 22.88 -0.67
CA PRO A 209 -11.16 23.21 -1.93
C PRO A 209 -10.49 22.02 -2.61
N ARG A 210 -10.01 21.02 -1.86
CA ARG A 210 -9.43 19.79 -2.43
C ARG A 210 -10.48 18.88 -3.01
N ASP A 211 -11.61 18.74 -2.33
CA ASP A 211 -12.74 17.96 -2.82
C ASP A 211 -13.27 18.58 -4.11
N ALA A 212 -13.41 19.91 -4.15
CA ALA A 212 -13.76 20.64 -5.36
C ALA A 212 -12.76 20.39 -6.49
N TYR A 213 -11.45 20.50 -6.22
CA TYR A 213 -10.41 20.20 -7.23
C TYR A 213 -10.48 18.75 -7.71
N GLY A 214 -10.68 17.79 -6.81
CA GLY A 214 -10.81 16.37 -7.17
C GLY A 214 -12.05 16.10 -8.02
N VAL A 215 -13.17 16.74 -7.71
CA VAL A 215 -14.40 16.70 -8.52
C VAL A 215 -14.14 17.28 -9.91
N THR A 216 -13.49 18.45 -10.00
CA THR A 216 -13.14 19.07 -11.30
C THR A 216 -12.28 18.13 -12.14
N VAL A 217 -11.18 17.60 -11.58
CA VAL A 217 -10.31 16.66 -12.31
C VAL A 217 -11.07 15.40 -12.74
N GLY A 218 -11.98 14.91 -11.91
CA GLY A 218 -12.85 13.79 -12.25
C GLY A 218 -13.80 14.12 -13.42
N GLN A 219 -14.44 15.28 -13.39
CA GLN A 219 -15.31 15.77 -14.46
C GLN A 219 -14.55 15.91 -15.78
N ASP A 220 -13.35 16.48 -15.74
CA ASP A 220 -12.47 16.60 -16.91
C ASP A 220 -12.12 15.23 -17.49
N GLY A 221 -11.80 14.26 -16.62
CA GLY A 221 -11.54 12.88 -17.02
C GLY A 221 -12.76 12.23 -17.70
N PHE A 222 -13.97 12.42 -17.17
CA PHE A 222 -15.20 11.94 -17.80
C PHE A 222 -15.53 12.64 -19.12
N GLN A 223 -15.24 13.94 -19.24
CA GLN A 223 -15.38 14.66 -20.49
C GLN A 223 -14.42 14.08 -21.55
N LEU A 224 -13.16 13.81 -21.19
CA LEU A 224 -12.20 13.17 -22.08
C LEU A 224 -12.68 11.78 -22.53
N LEU A 225 -13.17 10.96 -21.60
CA LEU A 225 -13.70 9.63 -21.92
C LEU A 225 -14.92 9.71 -22.85
N THR A 226 -15.81 10.66 -22.60
CA THR A 226 -16.98 10.90 -23.46
C THR A 226 -16.56 11.29 -24.87
N ALA A 227 -15.55 12.16 -25.00
CA ALA A 227 -15.00 12.55 -26.30
C ALA A 227 -14.34 11.37 -27.05
N LEU A 228 -13.75 10.42 -26.32
CA LEU A 228 -13.20 9.18 -26.86
C LEU A 228 -14.28 8.13 -27.21
N GLU A 229 -15.56 8.49 -27.12
CA GLU A 229 -16.72 7.58 -27.20
C GLU A 229 -16.65 6.43 -26.18
N MET A 230 -15.77 6.54 -25.18
CA MET A 230 -15.70 5.61 -24.07
C MET A 230 -16.81 5.96 -23.09
N ARG A 231 -17.75 5.03 -22.91
CA ARG A 231 -18.78 5.12 -21.88
C ARG A 231 -18.47 4.13 -20.76
N PRO A 232 -17.44 4.38 -19.91
CA PRO A 232 -17.21 3.51 -18.77
C PRO A 232 -18.47 3.52 -17.89
N ALA A 233 -18.82 2.37 -17.35
CA ALA A 233 -19.91 2.27 -16.40
C ALA A 233 -19.66 3.25 -15.24
N ARG A 234 -20.70 3.94 -14.79
CA ARG A 234 -20.61 4.76 -13.57
C ARG A 234 -20.25 3.82 -12.42
N TRP A 235 -19.33 4.26 -11.55
CA TRP A 235 -19.03 3.48 -10.35
C TRP A 235 -20.31 3.33 -9.53
N THR A 236 -20.64 2.08 -9.21
CA THR A 236 -21.73 1.74 -8.31
C THR A 236 -21.15 1.15 -7.03
N PRO A 237 -21.67 1.51 -5.85
CA PRO A 237 -21.30 0.86 -4.61
C PRO A 237 -21.45 -0.66 -4.73
N THR A 238 -20.51 -1.40 -4.15
CA THR A 238 -20.66 -2.86 -4.04
C THR A 238 -21.90 -3.20 -3.22
N ASP A 239 -22.50 -4.35 -3.49
CA ASP A 239 -23.60 -4.90 -2.70
C ASP A 239 -23.27 -4.86 -1.19
N ALA A 240 -24.22 -4.39 -0.37
CA ALA A 240 -24.08 -4.28 1.08
C ALA A 240 -23.69 -5.61 1.73
N CYS A 241 -24.16 -6.75 1.19
CA CYS A 241 -23.78 -8.07 1.68
C CYS A 241 -22.29 -8.36 1.45
N VAL A 242 -21.74 -7.94 0.31
CA VAL A 242 -20.32 -8.11 -0.03
C VAL A 242 -19.44 -7.16 0.77
N GLU A 243 -19.86 -5.91 1.00
CA GLU A 243 -19.13 -4.97 1.87
C GLU A 243 -19.13 -5.45 3.33
N SER A 244 -20.26 -5.97 3.82
CA SER A 244 -20.33 -6.58 5.16
C SER A 244 -19.37 -7.76 5.29
N LEU A 245 -19.38 -8.68 4.31
CA LEU A 245 -18.43 -9.79 4.27
C LEU A 245 -16.97 -9.31 4.21
N ARG A 246 -16.69 -8.26 3.44
CA ARG A 246 -15.35 -7.65 3.34
C ARG A 246 -14.88 -7.13 4.68
N ALA A 247 -15.72 -6.39 5.41
CA ALA A 247 -15.39 -5.88 6.73
C ALA A 247 -15.04 -7.02 7.70
N LEU A 248 -15.86 -8.08 7.74
CA LEU A 248 -15.63 -9.25 8.59
C LEU A 248 -14.33 -9.99 8.23
N VAL A 249 -14.06 -10.19 6.94
CA VAL A 249 -12.84 -10.84 6.45
C VAL A 249 -11.60 -10.01 6.79
N HIS A 250 -11.66 -8.69 6.61
CA HIS A 250 -10.53 -7.79 6.91
C HIS A 250 -10.23 -7.77 8.41
N GLU A 251 -11.26 -7.68 9.24
CA GLU A 251 -11.10 -7.70 10.69
C GLU A 251 -10.54 -9.05 11.17
N ARG A 252 -11.04 -10.16 10.62
CA ARG A 252 -10.50 -11.49 10.90
C ARG A 252 -9.02 -11.58 10.57
N ASP A 253 -8.61 -11.05 9.41
CA ASP A 253 -7.22 -11.04 8.99
C ASP A 253 -6.35 -10.20 9.94
N ALA A 254 -6.85 -9.05 10.41
CA ALA A 254 -6.17 -8.22 11.42
C ALA A 254 -5.99 -8.96 12.75
N VAL A 255 -7.03 -9.63 13.26
CA VAL A 255 -6.95 -10.45 14.49
C VAL A 255 -5.92 -11.58 14.33
N ILE A 256 -5.85 -12.23 13.15
CA ILE A 256 -4.84 -13.27 12.89
C ILE A 256 -3.42 -12.72 12.90
N GLU A 257 -3.22 -11.50 12.39
CA GLU A 257 -1.92 -10.82 12.46
C GLU A 257 -1.52 -10.53 13.91
N LEU A 258 -2.46 -10.06 14.73
CA LEU A 258 -2.25 -9.87 16.17
C LEU A 258 -1.93 -11.19 16.89
N ILE A 259 -2.64 -12.28 16.59
CA ILE A 259 -2.33 -13.61 17.14
C ILE A 259 -0.90 -14.03 16.77
N THR A 260 -0.51 -13.81 15.52
CA THR A 260 0.82 -14.19 15.03
C THR A 260 1.92 -13.40 15.76
N LEU A 261 1.70 -12.09 15.95
CA LEU A 261 2.59 -11.23 16.71
C LEU A 261 2.71 -11.68 18.17
N GLU A 262 1.59 -11.95 18.83
CA GLU A 262 1.58 -12.35 20.24
C GLU A 262 2.19 -13.74 20.44
N LYS A 263 1.97 -14.69 19.52
CA LYS A 263 2.69 -15.98 19.51
C LYS A 263 4.20 -15.80 19.37
N GLY A 264 4.63 -14.85 18.52
CA GLY A 264 6.04 -14.51 18.37
C GLY A 264 6.63 -13.94 19.67
N ARG A 265 5.88 -13.09 20.38
CA ARG A 265 6.26 -12.56 21.70
C ARG A 265 6.36 -13.68 22.73
N HIS A 266 5.35 -14.55 22.81
CA HIS A 266 5.35 -15.70 23.72
C HIS A 266 6.56 -16.60 23.46
N HIS A 267 6.82 -16.97 22.20
CA HIS A 267 8.00 -17.78 21.86
C HIS A 267 9.32 -17.11 22.24
N ALA A 268 9.41 -15.78 22.15
CA ALA A 268 10.60 -15.05 22.58
C ALA A 268 10.79 -15.03 24.11
N LEU A 269 9.71 -15.17 24.89
CA LEU A 269 9.78 -15.33 26.33
C LEU A 269 10.34 -16.71 26.70
N ASP A 270 9.94 -17.77 25.99
CA ASP A 270 10.42 -19.15 26.24
C ASP A 270 11.96 -19.27 26.18
N HIS A 271 12.63 -18.39 25.43
CA HIS A 271 14.09 -18.41 25.24
C HIS A 271 14.84 -17.34 26.07
N ARG A 272 14.17 -16.62 26.97
CA ARG A 272 14.84 -15.65 27.86
C ARG A 272 15.36 -16.33 29.11
N HIS A 273 16.55 -15.92 29.55
CA HIS A 273 17.20 -16.42 30.77
C HIS A 273 16.38 -16.14 32.04
N ALA A 274 15.63 -15.04 32.08
CA ALA A 274 14.73 -14.71 33.18
C ALA A 274 13.44 -14.09 32.62
N VAL A 275 12.30 -14.59 33.07
CA VAL A 275 10.97 -14.10 32.72
C VAL A 275 10.14 -14.04 33.99
N GLN A 276 9.33 -12.99 34.14
CA GLN A 276 8.36 -12.92 35.22
C GLN A 276 7.07 -13.63 34.80
N ASP A 277 6.51 -14.47 35.67
CA ASP A 277 5.29 -15.25 35.40
C ASP A 277 4.10 -14.38 34.98
N VAL A 278 4.00 -13.16 35.53
CA VAL A 278 2.96 -12.19 35.16
C VAL A 278 2.99 -11.84 33.67
N VAL A 279 4.17 -11.79 33.06
CA VAL A 279 4.32 -11.46 31.63
C VAL A 279 3.82 -12.61 30.75
N VAL A 280 4.16 -13.85 31.11
CA VAL A 280 3.69 -15.06 30.39
C VAL A 280 2.17 -15.15 30.49
N ARG A 281 1.62 -15.03 31.71
CA ARG A 281 0.18 -15.06 31.95
C ARG A 281 -0.58 -14.02 31.13
N LEU A 282 -0.09 -12.77 31.08
CA LEU A 282 -0.72 -11.71 30.28
C LEU A 282 -0.64 -12.00 28.76
N CYS A 283 0.42 -12.64 28.28
CA CYS A 283 0.50 -13.09 26.89
C CYS A 283 -0.54 -14.19 26.59
N ASP A 284 -0.72 -15.15 27.50
CA ASP A 284 -1.71 -16.21 27.38
C ASP A 284 -3.14 -15.66 27.39
N GLU A 285 -3.46 -14.75 28.31
CA GLU A 285 -4.75 -14.06 28.39
C GLU A 285 -5.08 -13.32 27.08
N ARG A 286 -4.09 -12.63 26.49
CA ARG A 286 -4.25 -11.97 25.19
C ARG A 286 -4.47 -12.96 24.06
N LEU A 287 -3.72 -14.06 24.02
CA LEU A 287 -3.90 -15.11 23.02
C LEU A 287 -5.29 -15.75 23.12
N ALA A 288 -5.79 -15.97 24.34
CA ALA A 288 -7.14 -16.47 24.57
C ALA A 288 -8.21 -15.49 24.07
N LEU A 289 -8.09 -14.21 24.41
CA LEU A 289 -9.00 -13.16 23.95
C LEU A 289 -9.03 -13.04 22.41
N LEU A 290 -7.84 -12.97 21.78
CA LEU A 290 -7.73 -12.89 20.33
C LEU A 290 -8.28 -14.17 19.66
N GLY A 291 -8.10 -15.33 20.28
CA GLY A 291 -8.69 -16.60 19.86
C GLY A 291 -10.23 -16.53 19.85
N GLN A 292 -10.83 -16.03 20.92
CA GLN A 292 -12.28 -15.82 21.01
C GLN A 292 -12.78 -14.85 19.94
N GLN A 293 -12.11 -13.70 19.75
CA GLN A 293 -12.46 -12.72 18.72
C GLN A 293 -12.41 -13.31 17.31
N ARG A 294 -11.37 -14.08 16.99
CA ARG A 294 -11.26 -14.81 15.72
C ARG A 294 -12.45 -15.75 15.51
N ASP A 295 -12.87 -16.46 16.55
CA ASP A 295 -13.95 -17.44 16.46
C ASP A 295 -15.32 -16.76 16.32
N THR A 296 -15.55 -15.64 17.02
CA THR A 296 -16.71 -14.76 16.78
C THR A 296 -16.76 -14.29 15.33
N LEU A 297 -15.64 -13.83 14.78
CA LEU A 297 -15.56 -13.36 13.39
C LEU A 297 -15.76 -14.51 12.39
N ASN A 298 -15.21 -15.69 12.65
CA ASN A 298 -15.45 -16.88 11.83
C ASN A 298 -16.95 -17.24 11.81
N GLN A 299 -17.62 -17.19 12.95
CA GLN A 299 -19.05 -17.46 13.03
C GLN A 299 -19.86 -16.42 12.26
N ALA A 300 -19.58 -15.12 12.44
CA ALA A 300 -20.26 -14.05 11.71
C ALA A 300 -20.05 -14.15 10.19
N ILE A 301 -18.86 -14.55 9.74
CA ILE A 301 -18.60 -14.86 8.33
C ILE A 301 -19.48 -16.03 7.89
N GLN A 302 -19.50 -17.13 8.64
CA GLN A 302 -20.31 -18.30 8.31
C GLN A 302 -21.81 -17.97 8.24
N ASP A 303 -22.31 -17.17 9.17
CA ASP A 303 -23.70 -16.71 9.19
C ASP A 303 -24.01 -15.88 7.93
N THR A 304 -23.09 -14.99 7.53
CA THR A 304 -23.22 -14.20 6.30
C THR A 304 -23.21 -15.09 5.04
N ILE A 305 -22.37 -16.15 5.03
CA ILE A 305 -22.30 -17.12 3.94
C ILE A 305 -23.58 -17.97 3.87
N ALA A 306 -24.19 -18.29 5.01
CA ALA A 306 -25.38 -19.11 5.11
C ALA A 306 -26.67 -18.38 4.68
N LEU A 307 -26.66 -17.04 4.63
CA LEU A 307 -27.81 -16.27 4.14
C LEU A 307 -28.12 -16.63 2.67
N PRO A 308 -29.37 -17.05 2.36
CA PRO A 308 -29.75 -17.37 1.00
C PRO A 308 -29.56 -16.17 0.06
N GLY A 309 -28.92 -16.41 -1.08
CA GLY A 309 -28.71 -15.36 -2.06
C GLY A 309 -27.59 -15.69 -3.03
N ARG A 310 -27.27 -14.73 -3.89
CA ARG A 310 -26.22 -14.86 -4.91
C ARG A 310 -24.86 -15.17 -4.29
N LEU A 311 -24.53 -14.53 -3.18
CA LEU A 311 -23.26 -14.73 -2.47
C LEU A 311 -23.08 -16.19 -2.04
N HIS A 312 -24.10 -16.77 -1.42
CA HIS A 312 -24.10 -18.18 -0.98
C HIS A 312 -23.80 -19.13 -2.15
N VAL A 313 -24.54 -18.99 -3.26
CA VAL A 313 -24.37 -19.82 -4.47
C VAL A 313 -22.95 -19.69 -5.04
N GLN A 314 -22.42 -18.47 -5.12
CA GLN A 314 -21.06 -18.22 -5.61
C GLN A 314 -19.99 -18.85 -4.72
N ILE A 315 -20.19 -18.84 -3.40
CA ILE A 315 -19.26 -19.46 -2.45
C ILE A 315 -19.26 -20.98 -2.60
N GLU A 316 -20.42 -21.60 -2.71
CA GLU A 316 -20.52 -23.05 -2.93
C GLU A 316 -19.89 -23.47 -4.26
N LEU A 317 -20.13 -22.71 -5.34
CA LEU A 317 -19.47 -22.92 -6.63
C LEU A 317 -17.95 -22.83 -6.49
N LEU A 318 -17.41 -21.80 -5.83
CA LEU A 318 -15.98 -21.65 -5.63
C LEU A 318 -15.39 -22.76 -4.75
N ALA A 319 -16.11 -23.18 -3.71
CA ALA A 319 -15.69 -24.22 -2.79
C ALA A 319 -15.60 -25.61 -3.45
N SER A 320 -16.23 -25.81 -4.60
CA SER A 320 -16.06 -27.02 -5.42
C SER A 320 -14.64 -27.16 -6.01
N VAL A 321 -13.88 -26.06 -6.13
CA VAL A 321 -12.51 -26.09 -6.63
C VAL A 321 -11.57 -26.68 -5.57
N PRO A 322 -10.78 -27.73 -5.87
CA PRO A 322 -9.85 -28.30 -4.91
C PRO A 322 -8.94 -27.25 -4.28
N GLY A 323 -8.88 -27.24 -2.94
CA GLY A 323 -8.05 -26.29 -2.16
C GLY A 323 -8.64 -24.89 -2.01
N ILE A 324 -9.87 -24.66 -2.45
CA ILE A 324 -10.68 -23.48 -2.12
C ILE A 324 -11.76 -23.92 -1.13
N GLY A 325 -11.70 -23.44 0.12
CA GLY A 325 -12.79 -23.62 1.09
C GLY A 325 -13.69 -22.39 1.14
N GLN A 326 -14.82 -22.47 1.87
CA GLN A 326 -15.79 -21.37 2.02
C GLN A 326 -15.13 -20.04 2.45
N LEU A 327 -14.21 -20.07 3.42
CA LEU A 327 -13.48 -18.87 3.83
C LEU A 327 -12.58 -18.30 2.72
N THR A 328 -11.92 -19.16 1.94
CA THR A 328 -11.08 -18.70 0.81
C THR A 328 -11.93 -18.14 -0.31
N ALA A 329 -13.10 -18.75 -0.57
CA ALA A 329 -14.09 -18.24 -1.49
C ALA A 329 -14.66 -16.88 -1.02
N ALA A 330 -14.92 -16.72 0.28
CA ALA A 330 -15.35 -15.47 0.88
C ALA A 330 -14.31 -14.35 0.71
N VAL A 331 -13.02 -14.63 0.98
CA VAL A 331 -11.92 -13.70 0.69
C VAL A 331 -11.89 -13.36 -0.80
N LEU A 332 -12.07 -14.37 -1.67
CA LEU A 332 -12.06 -14.13 -3.11
C LEU A 332 -13.16 -13.16 -3.50
N LEU A 333 -14.41 -13.41 -3.10
CA LEU A 333 -15.56 -12.57 -3.48
C LEU A 333 -15.52 -11.19 -2.82
N SER A 334 -15.12 -11.09 -1.56
CA SER A 334 -15.08 -9.81 -0.84
C SER A 334 -14.04 -8.85 -1.42
N GLU A 335 -12.85 -9.35 -1.79
CA GLU A 335 -11.79 -8.54 -2.38
C GLU A 335 -12.04 -8.17 -3.84
N THR A 336 -12.89 -8.94 -4.52
CA THR A 336 -13.08 -8.81 -5.94
C THR A 336 -14.34 -8.03 -6.33
N GLY A 337 -15.37 -7.97 -5.47
CA GLY A 337 -16.43 -6.93 -5.38
C GLY A 337 -17.18 -6.51 -6.65
N HIS A 338 -16.47 -6.03 -7.67
CA HIS A 338 -16.95 -5.46 -8.93
C HIS A 338 -16.65 -6.36 -10.16
N LEU A 339 -16.53 -7.67 -9.97
CA LEU A 339 -16.08 -8.57 -11.05
C LEU A 339 -17.02 -8.73 -12.24
N GLU A 340 -18.28 -8.29 -12.12
CA GLU A 340 -19.19 -8.25 -13.26
C GLU A 340 -18.59 -7.45 -14.42
N ASP A 341 -17.79 -6.45 -14.11
CA ASP A 341 -17.07 -5.61 -15.08
C ASP A 341 -15.81 -6.30 -15.65
N MET A 342 -15.33 -7.38 -15.01
CA MET A 342 -14.10 -8.08 -15.40
C MET A 342 -14.43 -9.28 -16.29
N HIS A 343 -14.45 -9.06 -17.60
CA HIS A 343 -14.85 -10.08 -18.57
C HIS A 343 -13.77 -11.12 -18.91
N ARG A 344 -12.50 -10.89 -18.51
CA ARG A 344 -11.34 -11.73 -18.84
C ARG A 344 -10.57 -12.21 -17.62
N SER A 345 -10.14 -13.48 -17.65
CA SER A 345 -9.39 -14.12 -16.56
C SER A 345 -8.05 -13.44 -16.26
N GLU A 346 -7.46 -12.80 -17.27
CA GLU A 346 -6.19 -12.08 -17.19
C GLU A 346 -6.32 -10.84 -16.30
N GLN A 347 -7.47 -10.18 -16.32
CA GLN A 347 -7.76 -9.02 -15.47
C GLN A 347 -7.73 -9.43 -13.99
N TRP A 348 -8.28 -10.60 -13.64
CA TRP A 348 -8.20 -11.13 -12.27
C TRP A 348 -6.76 -11.39 -11.84
N THR A 349 -5.96 -11.97 -12.72
CA THR A 349 -4.54 -12.23 -12.43
C THR A 349 -3.73 -10.96 -12.27
N ALA A 350 -4.06 -9.90 -13.02
CA ALA A 350 -3.45 -8.59 -12.88
C ALA A 350 -3.90 -7.91 -11.57
N TYR A 351 -5.20 -7.93 -11.27
CA TYR A 351 -5.76 -7.37 -10.04
C TYR A 351 -5.18 -8.02 -8.78
N ALA A 352 -5.00 -9.34 -8.75
CA ALA A 352 -4.33 -10.04 -7.65
C ALA A 352 -2.78 -9.84 -7.64
N GLY A 353 -2.21 -9.24 -8.68
CA GLY A 353 -0.76 -9.11 -8.87
C GLY A 353 -0.04 -10.46 -9.04
N LEU A 354 -0.73 -11.47 -9.59
CA LEU A 354 -0.16 -12.78 -9.96
C LEU A 354 0.40 -12.80 -11.39
N SER A 355 0.20 -11.72 -12.14
CA SER A 355 0.79 -11.53 -13.47
C SER A 355 2.31 -11.31 -13.38
N PRO A 356 3.12 -12.08 -14.14
CA PRO A 356 4.54 -11.80 -14.30
C PRO A 356 4.75 -10.47 -15.03
N LEU A 357 5.60 -9.60 -14.49
CA LEU A 357 6.02 -8.35 -15.13
C LEU A 357 7.44 -8.51 -15.67
N PRO A 358 7.67 -8.30 -16.97
CA PRO A 358 9.03 -8.19 -17.50
C PRO A 358 9.68 -6.93 -16.93
N ARG A 359 10.94 -7.04 -16.48
CA ARG A 359 11.73 -5.89 -16.04
C ARG A 359 12.75 -5.57 -17.12
N GLN A 360 12.31 -4.89 -18.17
CA GLN A 360 13.13 -4.52 -19.31
C GLN A 360 13.27 -2.99 -19.37
N SER A 361 14.50 -2.51 -19.55
CA SER A 361 14.78 -1.18 -20.10
C SER A 361 15.53 -1.37 -21.42
N GLY A 362 15.57 -0.35 -22.29
CA GLY A 362 16.21 -0.46 -23.61
C GLY A 362 17.65 -1.01 -23.61
N ALA A 363 18.33 -0.99 -22.45
CA ALA A 363 19.68 -1.53 -22.27
C ALA A 363 19.77 -2.73 -21.28
N MET A 364 18.68 -3.18 -20.64
CA MET A 364 18.73 -4.24 -19.62
C MET A 364 17.51 -5.16 -19.67
N ILE A 365 17.74 -6.48 -19.76
CA ILE A 365 16.71 -7.51 -19.56
C ILE A 365 16.89 -8.15 -18.17
N GLY A 366 16.06 -7.73 -17.22
CA GLY A 366 16.04 -8.29 -15.86
C GLY A 366 15.16 -9.54 -15.72
N ARG A 367 15.32 -10.25 -14.60
CA ARG A 367 14.47 -11.41 -14.27
C ARG A 367 13.01 -10.98 -14.10
N CYS A 368 12.10 -11.66 -14.81
CA CYS A 368 10.67 -11.48 -14.65
C CYS A 368 10.22 -11.86 -13.23
N ARG A 369 9.42 -11.00 -12.59
CA ARG A 369 8.87 -11.21 -11.25
C ARG A 369 7.38 -10.90 -11.26
N ILE A 370 6.63 -11.47 -10.34
CA ILE A 370 5.23 -11.06 -10.15
C ILE A 370 5.14 -9.61 -9.70
N SER A 371 4.01 -8.99 -10.03
CA SER A 371 3.69 -7.64 -9.56
C SER A 371 3.59 -7.59 -8.04
N LYS A 372 4.24 -6.59 -7.44
CA LYS A 372 3.89 -6.18 -6.06
C LYS A 372 2.59 -5.35 -6.04
N ILE A 373 2.25 -4.74 -7.18
CA ILE A 373 1.03 -3.96 -7.40
C ILE A 373 -0.14 -4.93 -7.62
N GLY A 374 -1.19 -4.79 -6.83
CA GLY A 374 -2.38 -5.66 -6.83
C GLY A 374 -2.75 -6.14 -5.42
N ASN A 375 -3.91 -6.77 -5.31
CA ASN A 375 -4.51 -7.18 -4.05
C ASN A 375 -3.70 -8.28 -3.34
N ALA A 376 -3.05 -7.91 -2.24
CA ALA A 376 -2.18 -8.80 -1.49
C ALA A 376 -2.94 -9.95 -0.79
N ARG A 377 -4.20 -9.72 -0.37
CA ARG A 377 -5.04 -10.75 0.28
C ARG A 377 -5.41 -11.85 -0.70
N LEU A 378 -5.86 -11.48 -1.91
CA LEU A 378 -6.10 -12.45 -3.00
C LEU A 378 -4.85 -13.25 -3.34
N ARG A 379 -3.70 -12.57 -3.45
CA ARG A 379 -2.42 -13.23 -3.73
C ARG A 379 -2.06 -14.25 -2.66
N ARG A 380 -2.21 -13.87 -1.38
CA ARG A 380 -1.96 -14.74 -0.22
C ARG A 380 -2.92 -15.94 -0.23
N ALA A 381 -4.21 -15.70 -0.42
CA ALA A 381 -5.24 -16.73 -0.49
C ALA A 381 -4.92 -17.76 -1.59
N MET A 382 -4.69 -17.30 -2.82
CA MET A 382 -4.36 -18.18 -3.95
C MET A 382 -3.04 -18.92 -3.78
N TYR A 383 -2.03 -18.29 -3.16
CA TYR A 383 -0.76 -18.95 -2.87
C TYR A 383 -0.94 -20.09 -1.84
N LEU A 384 -1.67 -19.84 -0.75
CA LEU A 384 -1.93 -20.86 0.28
C LEU A 384 -2.77 -22.01 -0.28
N SER A 385 -3.80 -21.70 -1.08
CA SER A 385 -4.55 -22.72 -1.82
C SER A 385 -3.66 -23.52 -2.76
N ALA A 386 -2.75 -22.89 -3.50
CA ALA A 386 -1.80 -23.58 -4.35
C ALA A 386 -0.87 -24.52 -3.56
N VAL A 387 -0.43 -24.13 -2.36
CA VAL A 387 0.37 -25.01 -1.48
C VAL A 387 -0.43 -26.26 -1.11
N THR A 388 -1.70 -26.12 -0.73
CA THR A 388 -2.59 -27.25 -0.43
C THR A 388 -2.78 -28.14 -1.66
N VAL A 389 -3.17 -27.55 -2.79
CA VAL A 389 -3.46 -28.26 -4.05
C VAL A 389 -2.24 -28.99 -4.60
N SER A 390 -1.03 -28.43 -4.43
CA SER A 390 0.21 -29.04 -4.91
C SER A 390 0.46 -30.46 -4.35
N ARG A 391 -0.11 -30.75 -3.17
CA ARG A 391 0.01 -32.03 -2.47
C ARG A 391 -1.09 -33.03 -2.84
N LEU A 392 -2.15 -32.57 -3.50
CA LEU A 392 -3.29 -33.41 -3.85
C LEU A 392 -3.01 -34.24 -5.12
N SER A 393 -3.64 -35.40 -5.19
CA SER A 393 -3.65 -36.29 -6.36
C SER A 393 -4.75 -35.88 -7.34
N ASN A 394 -4.59 -34.71 -7.97
CA ASN A 394 -5.54 -34.19 -8.98
C ASN A 394 -4.79 -33.50 -10.15
N PRO A 395 -5.49 -33.12 -11.25
CA PRO A 395 -4.86 -32.50 -12.42
C PRO A 395 -4.13 -31.18 -12.12
N LEU A 396 -4.58 -30.42 -11.11
CA LEU A 396 -3.96 -29.16 -10.70
C LEU A 396 -2.64 -29.40 -9.95
N GLY A 397 -2.61 -30.39 -9.05
CA GLY A 397 -1.39 -30.85 -8.38
C GLY A 397 -0.39 -31.46 -9.36
N ALA A 398 -0.87 -32.24 -10.34
CA ALA A 398 -0.04 -32.79 -11.42
C ALA A 398 0.61 -31.68 -12.26
N TYR A 399 -0.13 -30.59 -12.55
CA TYR A 399 0.43 -29.42 -13.22
C TYR A 399 1.62 -28.80 -12.46
N TYR A 400 1.52 -28.68 -11.13
CA TYR A 400 2.65 -28.20 -10.32
C TYR A 400 3.85 -29.15 -10.39
N ARG A 401 3.64 -30.46 -10.19
CA ARG A 401 4.72 -31.46 -10.23
C ARG A 401 5.46 -31.46 -11.57
N ARG A 402 4.72 -31.42 -12.68
CA ARG A 402 5.29 -31.29 -14.04
C ARG A 402 6.17 -30.07 -14.21
N LEU A 403 5.78 -28.90 -13.67
CA LEU A 403 6.61 -27.70 -13.76
C LEU A 403 7.92 -27.83 -12.97
N VAL A 404 7.88 -28.50 -11.81
CA VAL A 404 9.07 -28.76 -10.99
C VAL A 404 10.00 -29.75 -11.68
N GLU A 405 9.46 -30.82 -12.28
CA GLU A 405 10.20 -31.79 -13.10
C GLU A 405 10.88 -31.13 -14.31
N GLN A 406 10.25 -30.13 -14.91
CA GLN A 406 10.83 -29.28 -15.96
C GLN A 406 11.89 -28.29 -15.46
N GLY A 407 12.34 -28.40 -14.21
CA GLY A 407 13.39 -27.57 -13.62
C GLY A 407 12.93 -26.20 -13.12
N LYS A 408 11.63 -25.89 -13.07
CA LYS A 408 11.19 -24.61 -12.49
C LYS A 408 11.38 -24.62 -10.96
N PRO A 409 11.87 -23.53 -10.36
CA PRO A 409 11.96 -23.41 -8.91
C PRO A 409 10.59 -23.60 -8.24
N LYS A 410 10.54 -24.32 -7.11
CA LYS A 410 9.28 -24.66 -6.40
C LYS A 410 8.37 -23.45 -6.16
N LYS A 411 8.92 -22.31 -5.72
CA LYS A 411 8.15 -21.08 -5.51
C LYS A 411 7.54 -20.53 -6.81
N VAL A 412 8.27 -20.61 -7.93
CA VAL A 412 7.76 -20.17 -9.24
C VAL A 412 6.64 -21.09 -9.72
N ALA A 413 6.79 -22.41 -9.53
CA ALA A 413 5.75 -23.38 -9.85
C ALA A 413 4.48 -23.18 -8.99
N LEU A 414 4.61 -22.87 -7.70
CA LEU A 414 3.48 -22.52 -6.82
C LEU A 414 2.76 -21.27 -7.29
N ILE A 415 3.49 -20.21 -7.68
CA ILE A 415 2.89 -18.99 -8.22
C ILE A 415 2.17 -19.27 -9.55
N ALA A 416 2.73 -20.09 -10.42
CA ALA A 416 2.07 -20.52 -11.64
C ALA A 416 0.79 -21.31 -11.36
N LEU A 417 0.79 -22.17 -10.33
CA LEU A 417 -0.40 -22.89 -9.86
C LEU A 417 -1.44 -21.94 -9.26
N ALA A 418 -1.03 -20.98 -8.41
CA ALA A 418 -1.92 -19.96 -7.84
C ALA A 418 -2.61 -19.13 -8.93
N ARG A 419 -1.85 -18.72 -9.97
CA ARG A 419 -2.41 -18.06 -11.14
C ARG A 419 -3.42 -18.95 -11.88
N LYS A 420 -3.13 -20.25 -12.01
CA LYS A 420 -4.04 -21.21 -12.65
C LYS A 420 -5.33 -21.39 -11.84
N LEU A 421 -5.23 -21.53 -10.52
CA LEU A 421 -6.38 -21.61 -9.60
C LEU A 421 -7.28 -20.39 -9.72
N LEU A 422 -6.71 -19.17 -9.69
CA LEU A 422 -7.51 -17.95 -9.80
C LEU A 422 -8.28 -17.88 -11.13
N ARG A 423 -7.68 -18.33 -12.24
CA ARG A 423 -8.36 -18.42 -13.54
C ARG A 423 -9.44 -19.50 -13.56
N THR A 424 -9.24 -20.61 -12.83
CA THR A 424 -10.27 -21.64 -12.64
C THR A 424 -11.46 -21.09 -11.84
N CYS A 425 -11.22 -20.38 -10.74
CA CYS A 425 -12.26 -19.71 -9.97
C CYS A 425 -13.07 -18.73 -10.82
N PHE A 426 -12.39 -17.93 -11.65
CA PHE A 426 -13.05 -17.06 -12.63
C PHE A 426 -13.95 -17.84 -13.60
N ALA A 427 -13.45 -18.95 -14.15
CA ALA A 427 -14.22 -19.77 -15.08
C ALA A 427 -15.47 -20.36 -14.44
N VAL A 428 -15.34 -20.94 -13.23
CA VAL A 428 -16.46 -21.51 -12.45
C VAL A 428 -17.56 -20.48 -12.18
N LEU A 429 -17.19 -19.26 -11.78
CA LEU A 429 -18.15 -18.18 -11.55
C LEU A 429 -18.79 -17.70 -12.84
N LYS A 430 -18.02 -17.64 -13.95
CA LYS A 430 -18.54 -17.19 -15.25
C LYS A 430 -19.49 -18.19 -15.88
N THR A 431 -19.24 -19.49 -15.73
CA THR A 431 -20.10 -20.55 -16.26
C THR A 431 -21.26 -20.88 -15.32
N ALA A 432 -21.19 -20.45 -14.05
CA ALA A 432 -22.12 -20.86 -12.99
C ALA A 432 -22.26 -22.39 -12.87
N GLN A 433 -21.15 -23.10 -13.11
CA GLN A 433 -21.07 -24.56 -13.04
C GLN A 433 -20.01 -24.94 -12.01
N PRO A 434 -20.28 -25.94 -11.15
CA PRO A 434 -19.27 -26.48 -10.24
C PRO A 434 -18.02 -26.95 -10.99
N PHE A 435 -16.89 -26.95 -10.30
CA PHE A 435 -15.64 -27.44 -10.85
C PHE A 435 -15.72 -28.94 -11.15
N ASP A 436 -15.44 -29.29 -12.39
CA ASP A 436 -15.35 -30.68 -12.83
C ASP A 436 -13.88 -31.12 -12.97
N LEU A 437 -13.50 -32.14 -12.21
CA LEU A 437 -12.17 -32.77 -12.24
C LEU A 437 -11.89 -33.48 -13.57
N ALA A 438 -12.93 -33.96 -14.25
CA ALA A 438 -12.83 -34.68 -15.51
C ALA A 438 -12.89 -33.74 -16.73
N TYR A 439 -13.03 -32.42 -16.52
CA TYR A 439 -13.18 -31.46 -17.61
C TYR A 439 -12.00 -31.52 -18.58
N GLN A 440 -12.29 -31.93 -19.81
CA GLN A 440 -11.36 -31.87 -20.94
C GLN A 440 -11.73 -30.67 -21.79
N ARG A 441 -10.75 -29.82 -22.07
CA ARG A 441 -10.95 -28.69 -22.97
C ARG A 441 -11.33 -29.24 -24.35
N PRO A 442 -12.49 -28.87 -24.92
CA PRO A 442 -12.84 -29.31 -26.26
C PRO A 442 -11.72 -28.89 -27.22
N LEU A 443 -11.25 -29.83 -28.03
CA LEU A 443 -10.28 -29.55 -29.09
C LEU A 443 -10.90 -28.45 -29.96
N LYS A 444 -10.17 -27.36 -30.19
CA LYS A 444 -10.61 -26.35 -31.15
C LYS A 444 -10.80 -27.07 -32.48
N ALA A 445 -12.01 -27.06 -33.02
CA ALA A 445 -12.23 -27.43 -34.42
C ALA A 445 -11.26 -26.60 -35.26
N ALA A 446 -10.52 -27.29 -36.14
CA ALA A 446 -9.44 -26.73 -36.94
C ALA A 446 -9.93 -25.59 -37.86
#